data_AF-A0A972ZJE8-F1
#
_entry.id   AF-A0A972ZJE8-F1
#
_cell.length_a   1.000
_cell.length_b   1.000
_cell.length_c   1.000
_cell.angle_alpha   90.00
_cell.angle_beta   90.00
_cell.angle_gamma   90.00
#
_symmetry.space_group_name_H-M   'P 1'
#
loop_
_entity.id
_entity.type
_entity.pdbx_description
1 polymer ?
#
loop_
_entity_poly.entity_id
_entity_poly.type
_entity_poly.pdbx_seq_one_letter_code
_entity_poly.pdbx_strand_id
1 'polypeptide(L)'
;MHEGKETFGEYVRSLRMQREIGQRELARALKVSPSYLNDIEKNKRVAPRVEAIESLAEILDADTEKLFDLAGQSKNAVAPDVDPIMRDRPETIPLIRAIHKFNLSGEQIDEMRETITSSNTKVLIIAAGMGSRLKAHTESQPKCMLDFDGQTLLQRQLAAFQECGLNNVALIRGFAKEKINYPGIRYYENPDYHDNNILNSLFYAEKELDGHIIVSYSDILFESQVVQRLLRSEADISVVVDLDWRGYYVDRNDHPLEEAETVIFDANNNVVEIGKIFADKHDVHGEFIGMMKLSPRGAGIFKKHFHRAKEVFWDKPFQRAAVFQKAYLTDMIQEMVDLGVPVHCVMIERGWKEIDTVEDYEKALKVFKE
;
A
#
# COMPACT_ATOMS: atom_id res chain seq x y z
N MET A 1 -16.03 4.98 23.63
CA MET A 1 -14.91 5.19 24.57
C MET A 1 -13.90 6.05 23.83
N HIS A 2 -13.58 7.26 24.29
CA HIS A 2 -12.56 8.08 23.63
C HIS A 2 -11.21 7.40 23.82
N GLU A 3 -10.68 6.77 22.76
CA GLU A 3 -9.28 6.41 22.67
C GLU A 3 -8.44 7.63 23.02
N GLY A 4 -7.49 7.46 23.93
CA GLY A 4 -6.56 8.53 24.29
C GLY A 4 -5.77 8.90 23.04
N LYS A 5 -6.01 10.09 22.48
CA LYS A 5 -5.22 10.61 21.36
C LYS A 5 -3.75 10.64 21.77
N GLU A 6 -2.91 9.90 21.04
CA GLU A 6 -1.46 9.94 21.16
C GLU A 6 -0.99 11.40 21.14
N THR A 7 -0.22 11.83 22.14
CA THR A 7 0.28 13.21 22.17
C THR A 7 1.55 13.37 21.33
N PHE A 8 1.93 14.62 21.02
CA PHE A 8 3.21 14.93 20.37
C PHE A 8 4.40 14.28 21.10
N GLY A 9 4.44 14.40 22.43
CA GLY A 9 5.53 13.84 23.25
C GLY A 9 5.57 12.32 23.23
N GLU A 10 4.40 11.68 23.30
CA GLU A 10 4.26 10.22 23.25
C GLU A 10 4.69 9.66 21.90
N TYR A 11 4.28 10.31 20.80
CA TYR A 11 4.65 9.93 19.44
C TYR A 11 6.16 10.06 19.20
N VAL A 12 6.78 11.19 19.59
CA VAL A 12 8.24 11.37 19.47
C VAL A 12 8.98 10.31 20.29
N ARG A 13 8.48 10.01 21.49
CA ARG A 13 9.08 8.99 22.36
C ARG A 13 8.95 7.59 21.76
N SER A 14 7.79 7.22 21.23
CA SER A 14 7.56 5.90 20.65
C SER A 14 8.48 5.67 19.46
N LEU A 15 8.54 6.63 18.52
CA LEU A 15 9.44 6.59 17.37
C LEU A 15 10.92 6.51 17.79
N ARG A 16 11.34 7.32 18.77
CA ARG A 16 12.72 7.28 19.28
C ARG A 16 13.09 5.89 19.80
N MET A 17 12.19 5.26 20.57
CA MET A 17 12.41 3.93 21.12
C MET A 17 12.42 2.85 20.03
N GLN A 18 11.54 2.94 19.04
CA GLN A 18 11.52 2.03 17.89
C GLN A 18 12.81 2.10 17.06
N ARG A 19 13.41 3.28 16.94
CA ARG A 19 14.71 3.48 16.27
C ARG A 19 15.93 3.18 17.16
N GLU A 20 15.70 2.72 18.39
CA GLU A 20 16.75 2.45 19.39
C GLU A 20 17.64 3.67 19.72
N ILE A 21 17.13 4.89 19.50
CA ILE A 21 17.89 6.12 19.73
C ILE A 21 17.82 6.52 21.20
N GLY A 22 18.98 6.79 21.82
CA GLY A 22 19.02 7.28 23.19
C GLY A 22 18.45 8.71 23.32
N GLN A 23 17.77 9.04 24.43
CA GLN A 23 17.23 10.40 24.62
C GLN A 23 18.33 11.48 24.56
N ARG A 24 19.51 11.23 25.14
CA ARG A 24 20.64 12.16 25.07
C ARG A 24 21.21 12.31 23.66
N GLU A 25 21.16 11.24 22.88
CA GLU A 25 21.60 11.20 21.50
C GLU A 25 20.67 12.02 20.61
N LEU A 26 19.35 11.80 20.70
CA LEU A 26 18.36 12.58 19.98
C LEU A 26 18.45 14.07 20.36
N ALA A 27 18.58 14.39 21.66
CA ALA A 27 18.73 15.77 22.10
C ALA A 27 19.97 16.45 21.49
N ARG A 28 21.10 15.73 21.38
CA ARG A 28 22.32 16.23 20.74
C ARG A 28 22.10 16.49 19.25
N ALA A 29 21.46 15.55 18.54
CA ALA A 29 21.16 15.68 17.12
C ALA A 29 20.24 16.89 16.84
N LEU A 30 19.24 17.11 17.69
CA LEU A 30 18.32 18.26 17.64
C LEU A 30 18.94 19.58 18.15
N LYS A 31 20.18 19.55 18.66
CA LYS A 31 20.85 20.71 19.29
C LYS A 31 20.05 21.31 20.44
N VAL A 32 19.40 20.47 21.25
CA VAL A 32 18.65 20.86 22.45
C VAL A 32 19.19 20.18 23.71
N SER A 33 18.77 20.63 24.89
CA SER A 33 19.16 19.96 26.14
C SER A 33 18.40 18.65 26.33
N PRO A 34 19.01 17.60 26.92
CA PRO A 34 18.29 16.36 27.24
C PRO A 34 17.07 16.59 28.16
N SER A 35 17.15 17.57 29.07
CA SER A 35 16.01 17.94 29.92
C SER A 35 14.84 18.49 29.10
N TYR A 36 15.12 19.31 28.09
CA TYR A 36 14.09 19.87 27.22
C TYR A 36 13.36 18.77 26.44
N LEU A 37 14.11 17.84 25.84
CA LEU A 37 13.53 16.70 25.14
C LEU A 37 12.71 15.80 26.08
N ASN A 38 13.22 15.51 27.28
CA ASN A 38 12.47 14.76 28.30
C ASN A 38 11.15 15.43 28.68
N ASP A 39 11.13 16.76 28.80
CA ASP A 39 9.92 17.49 29.15
C ASP A 39 8.89 17.47 28.00
N ILE A 40 9.34 17.50 26.74
CA ILE A 40 8.48 17.28 25.57
C ILE A 40 7.91 15.86 25.60
N GLU A 41 8.75 14.83 25.71
CA GLU A 41 8.33 13.41 25.71
C GLU A 41 7.38 13.05 26.86
N LYS A 42 7.39 13.83 27.95
CA LYS A 42 6.50 13.68 29.11
C LYS A 42 5.31 14.62 29.08
N ASN A 43 5.04 15.30 27.97
CA ASN A 43 3.96 16.26 27.81
C ASN A 43 3.99 17.41 28.84
N LYS A 44 5.15 17.70 29.42
CA LYS A 44 5.37 18.84 30.33
C LYS A 44 5.64 20.14 29.56
N ARG A 45 5.98 20.02 28.28
CA ARG A 45 6.21 21.14 27.38
C ARG A 45 5.50 20.91 26.07
N VAL A 46 4.97 21.98 25.49
CA VAL A 46 4.37 21.97 24.15
C VAL A 46 5.42 21.65 23.08
N ALA A 47 4.95 21.28 21.89
CA ALA A 47 5.81 20.98 20.75
C ALA A 47 6.80 22.13 20.42
N PRO A 48 7.99 21.80 19.90
CA PRO A 48 9.04 22.79 19.63
C PRO A 48 8.69 23.69 18.42
N ARG A 49 9.67 24.45 17.94
CA ARG A 49 9.55 25.28 16.72
C ARG A 49 9.61 24.40 15.47
N VAL A 50 9.14 24.94 14.34
CA VAL A 50 9.04 24.25 13.05
C VAL A 50 10.34 23.57 12.66
N GLU A 51 11.48 24.25 12.78
CA GLU A 51 12.78 23.72 12.36
C GLU A 51 13.19 22.48 13.18
N ALA A 52 12.79 22.44 14.45
CA ALA A 52 13.03 21.28 15.32
C ALA A 52 12.04 20.14 15.04
N ILE A 53 10.83 20.45 14.58
CA ILE A 53 9.85 19.44 14.14
C ILE A 53 10.32 18.78 12.85
N GLU A 54 10.79 19.56 11.88
CA GLU A 54 11.39 19.06 10.64
C GLU A 54 12.63 18.19 10.93
N SER A 55 13.51 18.65 11.82
CA SER A 55 14.67 17.86 12.25
C SER A 55 14.27 16.55 12.94
N LEU A 56 13.20 16.57 13.76
CA LEU A 56 12.64 15.36 14.36
C LEU A 56 12.13 14.40 13.28
N ALA A 57 11.42 14.91 12.28
CA ALA A 57 10.91 14.11 11.17
C ALA A 57 12.03 13.42 10.40
N GLU A 58 13.12 14.14 10.09
CA GLU A 58 14.29 13.56 9.43
C GLU A 58 15.02 12.52 10.29
N ILE A 59 15.35 12.86 11.54
CA ILE A 59 16.16 11.99 12.41
C ILE A 59 15.42 10.70 12.76
N LEU A 60 14.12 10.81 13.01
CA LEU A 60 13.30 9.66 13.40
C LEU A 60 12.70 8.94 12.19
N ASP A 61 12.87 9.50 10.98
CA ASP A 61 12.17 9.11 9.76
C ASP A 61 10.68 8.91 10.09
N ALA A 62 10.05 10.04 10.40
CA ALA A 62 8.67 10.14 10.85
C ALA A 62 7.83 10.90 9.82
N ASP A 63 6.52 10.69 9.88
CA ASP A 63 5.55 11.50 9.16
C ASP A 63 5.55 12.94 9.70
N THR A 64 6.02 13.86 8.87
CA THR A 64 6.12 15.29 9.17
C THR A 64 4.74 15.94 9.34
N GLU A 65 3.74 15.56 8.54
CA GLU A 65 2.38 16.12 8.63
C GLU A 65 1.75 15.73 9.96
N LYS A 66 1.86 14.45 10.34
CA LYS A 66 1.41 13.98 11.67
C LYS A 66 2.12 14.72 12.80
N LEU A 67 3.43 14.97 12.70
CA LEU A 67 4.15 15.76 13.71
C LEU A 67 3.63 17.20 13.81
N PHE A 68 3.32 17.84 12.68
CA PHE A 68 2.76 19.19 12.67
C PHE A 68 1.35 19.25 13.24
N ASP A 69 0.49 18.28 12.93
CA ASP A 69 -0.85 18.16 13.50
C ASP A 69 -0.81 17.99 15.02
N LEU A 70 0.01 17.06 15.50
CA LEU A 70 0.23 16.85 16.93
C LEU A 70 0.83 18.09 17.61
N ALA A 71 1.69 18.83 16.91
CA ALA A 71 2.24 20.08 17.41
C ALA A 71 1.18 21.18 17.55
N GLY A 72 0.28 21.33 16.57
CA GLY A 72 -0.87 22.23 16.64
C GLY A 72 -1.78 21.88 17.81
N GLN A 73 -2.14 20.61 17.95
CA GLN A 73 -2.94 20.09 19.07
C GLN A 73 -2.29 20.40 20.42
N SER A 74 -0.98 20.19 20.57
CA SER A 74 -0.25 20.48 21.81
C SER A 74 -0.29 21.97 22.23
N LYS A 75 -0.49 22.86 21.26
CA LYS A 75 -0.55 24.32 21.44
C LYS A 75 -1.99 24.86 21.44
N ASN A 76 -3.00 23.98 21.27
CA ASN A 76 -4.38 24.35 21.00
C ASN A 76 -4.51 25.38 19.85
N ALA A 77 -3.80 25.11 18.76
CA ALA A 77 -3.70 25.95 17.57
C ALA A 77 -3.76 25.08 16.31
N VAL A 78 -3.87 25.71 15.13
CA VAL A 78 -3.64 25.02 13.86
C VAL A 78 -2.20 24.50 13.76
N ALA A 79 -1.99 23.48 12.94
CA ALA A 79 -0.66 22.97 12.64
C ALA A 79 0.24 24.12 12.12
N PRO A 80 1.50 24.20 12.57
CA PRO A 80 2.33 25.39 12.39
C PRO A 80 2.81 25.61 10.93
N ASP A 81 2.66 24.62 10.08
CA ASP A 81 2.91 24.62 8.63
C ASP A 81 1.74 25.19 7.80
N VAL A 82 0.53 25.24 8.36
CA VAL A 82 -0.68 25.70 7.65
C VAL A 82 -0.61 27.17 7.23
N ASP A 83 -0.12 28.07 8.09
CA ASP A 83 0.01 29.50 7.75
C ASP A 83 1.01 29.73 6.59
N PRO A 84 2.22 29.14 6.60
CA PRO A 84 3.10 29.11 5.42
C PRO A 84 2.41 28.61 4.15
N ILE A 85 1.70 27.47 4.21
CA ILE A 85 1.00 26.90 3.05
C ILE A 85 -0.05 27.87 2.49
N MET A 86 -0.85 28.50 3.36
CA MET A 86 -1.87 29.47 2.95
C MET A 86 -1.27 30.74 2.35
N ARG A 87 -0.10 31.18 2.82
CA ARG A 87 0.59 32.36 2.26
C ARG A 87 1.19 32.07 0.90
N ASP A 88 1.73 30.87 0.71
CA ASP A 88 2.28 30.41 -0.57
C ASP A 88 1.18 30.21 -1.61
N ARG A 89 0.02 29.69 -1.18
CA ARG A 89 -1.14 29.38 -2.05
C ARG A 89 -2.42 30.06 -1.55
N PRO A 90 -2.54 31.40 -1.68
CA PRO A 90 -3.68 32.15 -1.16
C PRO A 90 -5.03 31.75 -1.79
N GLU A 91 -5.02 31.07 -2.94
CA GLU A 91 -6.19 30.50 -3.62
C GLU A 91 -6.86 29.37 -2.82
N THR A 92 -6.16 28.79 -1.83
CA THR A 92 -6.75 27.79 -0.90
C THR A 92 -7.74 28.43 0.08
N ILE A 93 -7.58 29.72 0.40
CA ILE A 93 -8.41 30.41 1.39
C ILE A 93 -9.89 30.48 0.97
N PRO A 94 -10.25 30.85 -0.28
CA PRO A 94 -11.62 30.75 -0.78
C PRO A 94 -12.25 29.36 -0.63
N LEU A 95 -11.48 28.28 -0.86
CA LEU A 95 -11.97 26.90 -0.72
C LEU A 95 -12.33 26.61 0.73
N ILE A 96 -11.44 26.93 1.68
CA ILE A 96 -11.70 26.76 3.12
C ILE A 96 -12.92 27.58 3.56
N ARG A 97 -13.05 28.82 3.07
CA ARG A 97 -14.23 29.65 3.31
C ARG A 97 -15.50 29.04 2.72
N ALA A 98 -15.43 28.41 1.54
CA ALA A 98 -16.57 27.74 0.92
C ALA A 98 -17.02 26.52 1.73
N ILE A 99 -16.07 25.66 2.13
CA ILE A 99 -16.33 24.51 3.01
C ILE A 99 -17.09 24.96 4.26
N HIS A 100 -16.62 26.03 4.91
CA HIS A 100 -17.29 26.58 6.09
C HIS A 100 -18.65 27.22 5.77
N LYS A 101 -18.71 28.07 4.74
CA LYS A 101 -19.93 28.82 4.35
C LYS A 101 -21.09 27.90 3.97
N PHE A 102 -20.80 26.80 3.29
CA PHE A 102 -21.80 25.83 2.84
C PHE A 102 -21.98 24.66 3.80
N ASN A 103 -21.26 24.66 4.93
CA ASN A 103 -21.37 23.65 5.98
C ASN A 103 -21.23 22.22 5.43
N LEU A 104 -20.21 22.00 4.60
CA LEU A 104 -19.91 20.68 4.06
C LEU A 104 -19.68 19.70 5.22
N SER A 105 -20.26 18.50 5.11
CA SER A 105 -20.02 17.42 6.07
C SER A 105 -18.58 16.91 5.97
N GLY A 106 -18.11 16.20 7.00
CA GLY A 106 -16.82 15.51 6.94
C GLY A 106 -16.72 14.58 5.73
N GLU A 107 -17.79 13.83 5.45
CA GLU A 107 -17.89 12.93 4.29
C GLU A 107 -17.72 13.67 2.96
N GLN A 108 -18.35 14.85 2.79
CA GLN A 108 -18.18 15.65 1.57
C GLN A 108 -16.75 16.19 1.41
N ILE A 109 -16.10 16.57 2.52
CA ILE A 109 -14.71 17.01 2.51
C ILE A 109 -13.79 15.82 2.16
N ASP A 110 -14.08 14.64 2.69
CA ASP A 110 -13.36 13.41 2.39
C ASP A 110 -13.49 13.03 0.91
N GLU A 111 -14.68 13.06 0.33
CA GLU A 111 -14.90 12.83 -1.11
C GLU A 111 -14.09 13.81 -1.99
N MET A 112 -14.03 15.08 -1.60
CA MET A 112 -13.23 16.08 -2.32
C MET A 112 -11.73 15.74 -2.23
N ARG A 113 -11.24 15.37 -1.05
CA ARG A 113 -9.85 14.94 -0.83
C ARG A 113 -9.53 13.68 -1.62
N GLU A 114 -10.42 12.68 -1.62
CA GLU A 114 -10.30 11.44 -2.38
C GLU A 114 -10.18 11.74 -3.87
N THR A 115 -11.00 12.63 -4.41
CA THR A 115 -10.96 13.06 -5.81
C THR A 115 -9.62 13.71 -6.18
N ILE A 116 -9.10 14.60 -5.31
CA ILE A 116 -7.79 15.23 -5.52
C ILE A 116 -6.69 14.15 -5.48
N THR A 117 -6.76 13.23 -4.52
CA THR A 117 -5.77 12.16 -4.34
C THR A 117 -5.76 11.20 -5.53
N SER A 118 -6.94 10.73 -5.97
CA SER A 118 -7.06 9.80 -7.10
C SER A 118 -6.55 10.40 -8.39
N SER A 119 -6.83 11.69 -8.66
CA SER A 119 -6.31 12.38 -9.85
C SER A 119 -4.78 12.44 -9.91
N ASN A 120 -4.11 12.32 -8.76
CA ASN A 120 -2.65 12.31 -8.63
C ASN A 120 -2.08 10.91 -8.32
N THR A 121 -2.92 9.87 -8.29
CA THR A 121 -2.50 8.50 -8.00
C THR A 121 -2.26 7.73 -9.29
N LYS A 122 -1.08 7.12 -9.39
CA LYS A 122 -0.71 6.21 -10.48
C LYS A 122 -1.25 4.80 -10.19
N VAL A 123 -1.49 4.03 -11.24
CA VAL A 123 -1.75 2.59 -11.14
C VAL A 123 -0.63 1.85 -11.85
N LEU A 124 -0.08 0.82 -11.20
CA LEU A 124 0.92 -0.07 -11.77
C LEU A 124 0.45 -1.52 -11.68
N ILE A 125 0.18 -2.11 -12.83
CA ILE A 125 -0.31 -3.50 -12.93
C ILE A 125 0.86 -4.43 -13.28
N ILE A 126 1.02 -5.54 -12.56
CA ILE A 126 2.05 -6.54 -12.83
C ILE A 126 1.46 -7.71 -13.61
N ALA A 127 1.75 -7.76 -14.91
CA ALA A 127 1.25 -8.75 -15.87
C ALA A 127 2.37 -9.47 -16.64
N ALA A 128 3.50 -9.74 -15.96
CA ALA A 128 4.65 -10.41 -16.58
C ALA A 128 4.54 -11.95 -16.58
N GLY A 129 3.72 -12.52 -15.69
CA GLY A 129 3.66 -13.96 -15.44
C GLY A 129 2.99 -14.77 -16.56
N MET A 130 3.35 -16.06 -16.62
CA MET A 130 2.84 -16.99 -17.64
C MET A 130 1.46 -17.58 -17.32
N GLY A 131 1.03 -17.59 -16.05
CA GLY A 131 -0.25 -18.20 -15.65
C GLY A 131 -0.36 -19.70 -15.96
N SER A 132 0.68 -20.47 -15.65
CA SER A 132 0.84 -21.89 -16.04
C SER A 132 -0.26 -22.84 -15.54
N ARG A 133 -0.97 -22.48 -14.47
CA ARG A 133 -2.06 -23.26 -13.86
C ARG A 133 -3.33 -23.35 -14.73
N LEU A 134 -3.49 -22.46 -15.71
CA LEU A 134 -4.64 -22.41 -16.63
C LEU A 134 -4.46 -23.24 -17.93
N LYS A 135 -3.33 -23.94 -18.08
CA LYS A 135 -3.04 -24.88 -19.19
C LYS A 135 -3.40 -24.28 -20.56
N ALA A 136 -4.28 -24.94 -21.31
CA ALA A 136 -4.67 -24.58 -22.68
C ALA A 136 -5.21 -23.14 -22.82
N HIS A 137 -5.77 -22.56 -21.76
CA HIS A 137 -6.30 -21.20 -21.80
C HIS A 137 -5.21 -20.12 -21.82
N THR A 138 -3.99 -20.43 -21.36
CA THR A 138 -2.86 -19.49 -21.28
C THR A 138 -1.66 -19.89 -22.15
N GLU A 139 -1.75 -20.97 -22.95
CA GLU A 139 -0.67 -21.42 -23.84
C GLU A 139 -0.21 -20.35 -24.85
N SER A 140 -1.10 -19.46 -25.26
CA SER A 140 -0.82 -18.43 -26.29
C SER A 140 -1.25 -17.02 -25.89
N GLN A 141 -1.67 -16.82 -24.64
CA GLN A 141 -2.14 -15.53 -24.15
C GLN A 141 -1.85 -15.34 -22.65
N PRO A 142 -1.54 -14.12 -22.22
CA PRO A 142 -1.40 -13.81 -20.80
C PRO A 142 -2.74 -14.02 -20.08
N LYS A 143 -2.66 -14.46 -18.83
CA LYS A 143 -3.82 -14.69 -17.95
C LYS A 143 -4.74 -13.47 -17.81
N CYS A 144 -4.17 -12.28 -17.74
CA CYS A 144 -4.93 -11.03 -17.69
C CYS A 144 -5.74 -10.74 -18.97
N MET A 145 -5.49 -11.46 -20.06
CA MET A 145 -6.23 -11.34 -21.33
C MET A 145 -7.35 -12.37 -21.47
N LEU A 146 -7.61 -13.19 -20.44
CA LEU A 146 -8.75 -14.11 -20.44
C LEU A 146 -10.06 -13.33 -20.52
N ASP A 147 -10.91 -13.72 -21.47
CA ASP A 147 -12.20 -13.11 -21.73
C ASP A 147 -13.29 -13.68 -20.82
N PHE A 148 -14.09 -12.79 -20.25
CA PHE A 148 -15.31 -13.08 -19.52
C PHE A 148 -16.43 -12.24 -20.12
N ASP A 149 -17.34 -12.89 -20.84
CA ASP A 149 -18.51 -12.25 -21.43
C ASP A 149 -18.15 -10.99 -22.28
N GLY A 150 -17.13 -11.13 -23.14
CA GLY A 150 -16.70 -10.06 -24.06
C GLY A 150 -15.80 -8.99 -23.45
N GLN A 151 -15.41 -9.13 -22.18
CA GLN A 151 -14.39 -8.29 -21.55
C GLN A 151 -13.31 -9.13 -20.89
N THR A 152 -12.07 -8.78 -21.18
CA THR A 152 -10.90 -9.40 -20.54
C THR A 152 -10.78 -9.02 -19.06
N LEU A 153 -10.08 -9.85 -18.30
CA LEU A 153 -9.71 -9.57 -16.92
C LEU A 153 -9.03 -8.19 -16.75
N LEU A 154 -8.09 -7.86 -17.64
CA LEU A 154 -7.42 -6.58 -17.65
C LEU A 154 -8.37 -5.42 -17.98
N GLN A 155 -9.29 -5.57 -18.94
CA GLN A 155 -10.29 -4.54 -19.24
C GLN A 155 -11.16 -4.21 -18.03
N ARG A 156 -11.57 -5.23 -17.27
CA ARG A 156 -12.40 -5.05 -16.07
C ARG A 156 -11.62 -4.31 -14.97
N GLN A 157 -10.35 -4.65 -14.76
CA GLN A 157 -9.49 -3.92 -13.83
C GLN A 157 -9.32 -2.45 -14.25
N LEU A 158 -9.07 -2.18 -15.54
CA LEU A 158 -8.95 -0.83 -16.06
C LEU A 158 -10.23 -0.02 -15.88
N ALA A 159 -11.40 -0.63 -16.10
CA ALA A 159 -12.70 0.00 -15.87
C ALA A 159 -12.90 0.33 -14.38
N ALA A 160 -12.60 -0.60 -13.46
CA ALA A 160 -12.72 -0.38 -12.02
C ALA A 160 -11.81 0.77 -11.53
N PHE A 161 -10.57 0.85 -12.06
CA PHE A 161 -9.68 1.98 -11.79
C PHE A 161 -10.23 3.29 -12.36
N GLN A 162 -10.72 3.27 -13.61
CA GLN A 162 -11.28 4.45 -14.27
C GLN A 162 -12.51 5.00 -13.53
N GLU A 163 -13.39 4.15 -13.02
CA GLU A 163 -14.54 4.53 -12.18
C GLU A 163 -14.13 5.27 -10.91
N CYS A 164 -12.92 5.00 -10.40
CA CYS A 164 -12.33 5.70 -9.25
C CYS A 164 -11.52 6.95 -9.64
N GLY A 165 -11.55 7.35 -10.90
CA GLY A 165 -10.78 8.49 -11.43
C GLY A 165 -9.31 8.18 -11.71
N LEU A 166 -8.87 6.92 -11.62
CA LEU A 166 -7.48 6.50 -11.79
C LEU A 166 -7.16 6.22 -13.26
N ASN A 167 -6.82 7.27 -13.99
CA ASN A 167 -6.55 7.21 -15.42
C ASN A 167 -5.06 7.03 -15.75
N ASN A 168 -4.18 7.20 -14.76
CA ASN A 168 -2.73 7.22 -14.96
C ASN A 168 -2.13 5.82 -14.80
N VAL A 169 -2.29 4.97 -15.81
CA VAL A 169 -1.96 3.54 -15.73
C VAL A 169 -0.64 3.19 -16.41
N ALA A 170 0.19 2.45 -15.69
CA ALA A 170 1.35 1.74 -16.17
C ALA A 170 1.16 0.21 -15.99
N LEU A 171 1.78 -0.57 -16.86
CA LEU A 171 1.67 -2.03 -16.83
C LEU A 171 3.01 -2.67 -17.19
N ILE A 172 3.44 -3.63 -16.37
CA ILE A 172 4.60 -4.48 -16.63
C ILE A 172 4.12 -5.75 -17.35
N ARG A 173 4.69 -6.06 -18.51
CA ARG A 173 4.37 -7.24 -19.33
C ARG A 173 5.61 -8.08 -19.59
N GLY A 174 5.40 -9.37 -19.83
CA GLY A 174 6.45 -10.37 -20.02
C GLY A 174 6.00 -11.40 -21.04
N PHE A 175 5.46 -12.52 -20.57
CA PHE A 175 4.88 -13.56 -21.41
C PHE A 175 3.86 -12.98 -22.41
N ALA A 176 3.98 -13.36 -23.69
CA ALA A 176 3.09 -12.94 -24.79
C ALA A 176 2.72 -11.44 -24.78
N LYS A 177 3.69 -10.57 -24.46
CA LYS A 177 3.53 -9.13 -24.24
C LYS A 177 2.80 -8.39 -25.36
N GLU A 178 2.93 -8.86 -26.60
CA GLU A 178 2.29 -8.31 -27.80
C GLU A 178 0.76 -8.42 -27.76
N LYS A 179 0.20 -9.33 -26.96
CA LYS A 179 -1.25 -9.48 -26.73
C LYS A 179 -1.81 -8.37 -25.86
N ILE A 180 -0.98 -7.67 -25.07
CA ILE A 180 -1.39 -6.59 -24.18
C ILE A 180 -1.13 -5.24 -24.88
N ASN A 181 -2.17 -4.67 -25.51
CA ASN A 181 -2.05 -3.50 -26.40
C ASN A 181 -3.16 -2.44 -26.25
N TYR A 182 -3.49 -2.07 -25.02
CA TYR A 182 -4.47 -1.03 -24.71
C TYR A 182 -3.89 0.38 -24.93
N PRO A 183 -4.65 1.29 -25.57
CA PRO A 183 -4.24 2.68 -25.72
C PRO A 183 -4.21 3.39 -24.36
N GLY A 184 -3.33 4.38 -24.21
CA GLY A 184 -3.24 5.21 -23.00
C GLY A 184 -2.47 4.59 -21.83
N ILE A 185 -2.07 3.32 -21.94
CA ILE A 185 -1.25 2.64 -20.92
C ILE A 185 0.24 2.80 -21.23
N ARG A 186 1.05 3.07 -20.21
CA ARG A 186 2.50 3.00 -20.31
C ARG A 186 2.99 1.58 -20.06
N TYR A 187 3.74 1.03 -21.01
CA TYR A 187 4.25 -0.34 -20.91
C TYR A 187 5.71 -0.41 -20.45
N TYR A 188 5.96 -1.37 -19.58
CA TYR A 188 7.28 -1.80 -19.13
C TYR A 188 7.44 -3.27 -19.46
N GLU A 189 8.64 -3.69 -19.82
CA GLU A 189 8.89 -5.06 -20.24
C GLU A 189 9.85 -5.72 -19.24
N ASN A 190 9.43 -6.86 -18.69
CA ASN A 190 10.30 -7.75 -17.93
C ASN A 190 10.74 -8.89 -18.88
N PRO A 191 11.92 -8.79 -19.53
CA PRO A 191 12.44 -9.88 -20.36
C PRO A 191 12.81 -11.13 -19.56
N ASP A 192 13.08 -10.99 -18.26
CA ASP A 192 13.56 -12.06 -17.38
C ASP A 192 12.41 -12.74 -16.59
N TYR A 193 11.17 -12.61 -17.09
CA TYR A 193 9.96 -13.13 -16.42
C TYR A 193 9.98 -14.65 -16.17
N HIS A 194 10.77 -15.41 -16.94
CA HIS A 194 11.00 -16.83 -16.70
C HIS A 194 11.86 -17.08 -15.46
N ASP A 195 12.81 -16.18 -15.18
CA ASP A 195 13.87 -16.36 -14.19
C ASP A 195 13.61 -15.61 -12.89
N ASN A 196 12.62 -14.72 -12.87
CA ASN A 196 12.20 -14.00 -11.67
C ASN A 196 10.73 -14.25 -11.29
N ASN A 197 10.22 -13.51 -10.30
CA ASN A 197 8.84 -13.54 -9.83
C ASN A 197 8.32 -12.10 -9.60
N ILE A 198 7.12 -11.97 -9.03
CA ILE A 198 6.35 -10.73 -8.98
C ILE A 198 7.08 -9.55 -8.31
N LEU A 199 7.87 -9.80 -7.25
CA LEU A 199 8.64 -8.74 -6.60
C LEU A 199 9.67 -8.11 -7.54
N ASN A 200 10.43 -8.93 -8.26
CA ASN A 200 11.44 -8.43 -9.19
C ASN A 200 10.78 -7.85 -10.46
N SER A 201 9.66 -8.42 -10.90
CA SER A 201 8.87 -7.86 -12.00
C SER A 201 8.45 -6.42 -11.73
N LEU A 202 8.02 -6.11 -10.50
CA LEU A 202 7.63 -4.75 -10.07
C LEU A 202 8.72 -3.71 -10.38
N PHE A 203 10.00 -4.06 -10.18
CA PHE A 203 11.12 -3.13 -10.33
C PHE A 203 11.55 -2.89 -11.79
N TYR A 204 10.98 -3.58 -12.78
CA TYR A 204 11.13 -3.15 -14.20
C TYR A 204 10.41 -1.83 -14.47
N ALA A 205 9.44 -1.45 -13.63
CA ALA A 205 8.77 -0.16 -13.65
C ALA A 205 9.13 0.72 -12.43
N GLU A 206 10.33 0.59 -11.89
CA GLU A 206 10.76 1.34 -10.69
C GLU A 206 10.50 2.85 -10.80
N LYS A 207 10.62 3.44 -12.00
CA LYS A 207 10.35 4.87 -12.21
C LYS A 207 8.90 5.30 -11.94
N GLU A 208 7.95 4.37 -11.90
CA GLU A 208 6.56 4.64 -11.52
C GLU A 208 6.36 4.59 -9.99
N LEU A 209 7.27 3.96 -9.23
CA LEU A 209 7.26 3.93 -7.76
C LEU A 209 7.69 5.29 -7.17
N ASP A 210 6.92 6.32 -7.50
CA ASP A 210 7.13 7.71 -7.12
C ASP A 210 5.77 8.43 -7.06
N GLY A 211 5.55 9.20 -5.98
CA GLY A 211 4.23 9.77 -5.68
C GLY A 211 3.24 8.75 -5.11
N HIS A 212 1.94 9.06 -5.16
CA HIS A 212 0.90 8.11 -4.80
C HIS A 212 0.75 7.04 -5.89
N ILE A 213 0.80 5.77 -5.50
CA ILE A 213 0.70 4.65 -6.44
C ILE A 213 -0.10 3.49 -5.85
N ILE A 214 -0.98 2.91 -6.66
CA ILE A 214 -1.58 1.60 -6.41
C ILE A 214 -0.85 0.58 -7.27
N VAL A 215 -0.40 -0.51 -6.65
CA VAL A 215 0.18 -1.67 -7.34
C VAL A 215 -0.82 -2.82 -7.25
N SER A 216 -1.08 -3.46 -8.37
CA SER A 216 -2.05 -4.57 -8.46
C SER A 216 -1.45 -5.74 -9.24
N TYR A 217 -1.74 -6.95 -8.77
CA TYR A 217 -1.60 -8.15 -9.59
C TYR A 217 -2.59 -8.09 -10.76
N SER A 218 -2.29 -8.80 -11.85
CA SER A 218 -3.09 -8.74 -13.08
C SER A 218 -4.09 -9.87 -13.24
N ASP A 219 -4.09 -10.82 -12.32
CA ASP A 219 -4.89 -12.04 -12.32
C ASP A 219 -6.06 -12.03 -11.32
N ILE A 220 -6.34 -10.86 -10.77
CA ILE A 220 -7.43 -10.64 -9.83
C ILE A 220 -8.56 -9.82 -10.48
N LEU A 221 -9.80 -10.24 -10.22
CA LEU A 221 -11.00 -9.43 -10.44
C LEU A 221 -11.29 -8.66 -9.16
N PHE A 222 -11.72 -7.41 -9.29
CA PHE A 222 -12.21 -6.61 -8.16
C PHE A 222 -13.21 -5.56 -8.62
N GLU A 223 -14.06 -5.15 -7.70
CA GLU A 223 -15.03 -4.07 -7.88
C GLU A 223 -14.39 -2.71 -7.53
N SER A 224 -14.93 -1.62 -8.10
CA SER A 224 -14.45 -0.27 -7.83
C SER A 224 -14.53 0.12 -6.35
N GLN A 225 -15.45 -0.46 -5.58
CA GLN A 225 -15.54 -0.25 -4.13
C GLN A 225 -14.26 -0.68 -3.37
N VAL A 226 -13.56 -1.72 -3.85
CA VAL A 226 -12.29 -2.17 -3.24
C VAL A 226 -11.22 -1.10 -3.43
N VAL A 227 -11.15 -0.52 -4.63
CA VAL A 227 -10.21 0.56 -4.98
C VAL A 227 -10.54 1.83 -4.18
N GLN A 228 -11.81 2.21 -4.06
CA GLN A 228 -12.24 3.36 -3.25
C GLN A 228 -11.84 3.18 -1.78
N ARG A 229 -12.03 1.98 -1.23
CA ARG A 229 -11.64 1.66 0.15
C ARG A 229 -10.13 1.79 0.35
N LEU A 230 -9.33 1.36 -0.62
CA LEU A 230 -7.87 1.53 -0.59
C LEU A 230 -7.45 2.99 -0.72
N LEU A 231 -8.12 3.78 -1.56
CA LEU A 231 -7.82 5.21 -1.73
C LEU A 231 -7.99 6.02 -0.44
N ARG A 232 -8.92 5.62 0.44
CA ARG A 232 -9.13 6.23 1.77
C ARG A 232 -8.00 6.04 2.75
N SER A 233 -7.11 5.07 2.54
CA SER A 233 -5.99 4.85 3.46
C SER A 233 -4.97 5.97 3.37
N GLU A 234 -4.63 6.56 4.51
CA GLU A 234 -3.57 7.58 4.62
C GLU A 234 -2.22 6.99 5.02
N ALA A 235 -2.17 5.68 5.34
CA ALA A 235 -0.93 5.03 5.70
C ALA A 235 0.06 5.00 4.53
N ASP A 236 1.35 5.10 4.85
CA ASP A 236 2.41 5.13 3.85
C ASP A 236 2.42 3.88 2.96
N ILE A 237 2.16 2.72 3.55
CA ILE A 237 2.05 1.43 2.87
C ILE A 237 0.78 0.77 3.35
N SER A 238 -0.11 0.48 2.41
CA SER A 238 -1.39 -0.17 2.69
C SER A 238 -1.55 -1.39 1.81
N VAL A 239 -2.01 -2.51 2.37
CA VAL A 239 -2.34 -3.73 1.65
C VAL A 239 -3.82 -4.04 1.80
N VAL A 240 -4.47 -4.52 0.75
CA VAL A 240 -5.88 -4.90 0.81
C VAL A 240 -6.00 -6.34 1.31
N VAL A 241 -6.81 -6.55 2.34
CA VAL A 241 -6.97 -7.83 3.02
C VAL A 241 -8.44 -8.21 3.09
N ASP A 242 -8.78 -9.39 2.56
CA ASP A 242 -10.14 -9.93 2.64
C ASP A 242 -10.31 -10.78 3.90
N LEU A 243 -11.34 -10.44 4.69
CA LEU A 243 -11.68 -11.15 5.91
C LEU A 243 -12.56 -12.38 5.65
N ASP A 244 -13.31 -12.40 4.54
CA ASP A 244 -14.20 -13.51 4.15
C ASP A 244 -13.55 -14.45 3.11
N TRP A 245 -12.24 -14.63 3.25
CA TRP A 245 -11.40 -15.33 2.28
C TRP A 245 -11.62 -16.86 2.28
N ARG A 246 -11.90 -17.45 3.45
CA ARG A 246 -12.03 -18.92 3.61
C ARG A 246 -13.13 -19.50 2.73
N GLY A 247 -14.18 -18.73 2.44
CA GLY A 247 -15.27 -19.13 1.58
C GLY A 247 -14.83 -19.46 0.15
N TYR A 248 -13.75 -18.85 -0.36
CA TYR A 248 -13.24 -19.12 -1.71
C TYR A 248 -12.56 -20.49 -1.85
N TYR A 249 -12.14 -21.09 -0.73
CA TYR A 249 -11.44 -22.37 -0.70
C TYR A 249 -12.37 -23.56 -0.43
N VAL A 250 -13.66 -23.31 -0.15
CA VAL A 250 -14.66 -24.37 -0.05
C VAL A 250 -14.84 -25.02 -1.42
N ASP A 251 -14.71 -26.34 -1.47
CA ASP A 251 -14.78 -27.15 -2.70
C ASP A 251 -13.79 -26.74 -3.80
N ARG A 252 -12.65 -26.10 -3.45
CA ARG A 252 -11.56 -25.74 -4.39
C ARG A 252 -10.52 -26.86 -4.40
N ASN A 253 -10.24 -27.46 -5.56
CA ASN A 253 -9.35 -28.63 -5.65
C ASN A 253 -7.97 -28.30 -6.25
N ASP A 254 -7.91 -27.37 -7.20
CA ASP A 254 -6.70 -27.11 -8.00
C ASP A 254 -5.75 -26.09 -7.36
N HIS A 255 -6.20 -25.36 -6.35
CA HIS A 255 -5.41 -24.37 -5.62
C HIS A 255 -5.74 -24.43 -4.12
N PRO A 256 -4.90 -25.10 -3.33
CA PRO A 256 -5.23 -25.42 -1.95
C PRO A 256 -4.93 -24.22 -1.03
N LEU A 257 -5.40 -24.30 0.22
CA LEU A 257 -5.32 -23.21 1.20
C LEU A 257 -3.88 -22.76 1.48
N GLU A 258 -2.92 -23.67 1.35
CA GLU A 258 -1.50 -23.46 1.56
C GLU A 258 -0.87 -22.47 0.56
N GLU A 259 -1.52 -22.25 -0.57
CA GLU A 259 -1.07 -21.30 -1.58
C GLU A 259 -1.61 -19.88 -1.34
N ALA A 260 -2.55 -19.71 -0.39
CA ALA A 260 -3.13 -18.42 -0.03
C ALA A 260 -2.07 -17.46 0.55
N GLU A 261 -2.11 -16.20 0.14
CA GLU A 261 -1.27 -15.14 0.71
C GLU A 261 -1.91 -14.60 2.01
N THR A 262 -1.87 -15.40 3.08
CA THR A 262 -2.50 -15.07 4.37
C THR A 262 -1.89 -13.87 5.10
N VAL A 263 -2.69 -13.22 5.95
CA VAL A 263 -2.30 -12.07 6.77
C VAL A 263 -2.76 -12.23 8.22
N ILE A 264 -1.83 -11.94 9.14
CA ILE A 264 -2.08 -11.71 10.57
C ILE A 264 -1.81 -10.24 10.84
N PHE A 265 -2.70 -9.57 11.57
CA PHE A 265 -2.59 -8.15 11.89
C PHE A 265 -2.97 -7.85 13.34
N ASP A 266 -2.43 -6.76 13.88
CA ASP A 266 -2.67 -6.30 15.25
C ASP A 266 -4.01 -5.55 15.41
N ALA A 267 -4.33 -5.12 16.64
CA ALA A 267 -5.55 -4.38 16.93
C ALA A 267 -5.64 -2.99 16.24
N ASN A 268 -4.53 -2.48 15.71
CA ASN A 268 -4.47 -1.23 14.94
C ASN A 268 -4.50 -1.50 13.42
N ASN A 269 -4.79 -2.74 13.02
CA ASN A 269 -4.77 -3.21 11.64
C ASN A 269 -3.39 -3.08 10.97
N ASN A 270 -2.29 -3.18 11.72
CA ASN A 270 -0.96 -3.30 11.12
C ASN A 270 -0.62 -4.76 10.89
N VAL A 271 -0.03 -5.07 9.75
CA VAL A 271 0.50 -6.40 9.43
C VAL A 271 1.53 -6.80 10.49
N VAL A 272 1.33 -7.99 11.04
CA VAL A 272 2.28 -8.70 11.93
C VAL A 272 2.98 -9.81 11.15
N GLU A 273 2.21 -10.57 10.36
CA GLU A 273 2.74 -11.62 9.49
C GLU A 273 1.98 -11.64 8.17
N ILE A 274 2.67 -11.84 7.04
CA ILE A 274 2.09 -11.94 5.70
C ILE A 274 2.85 -12.93 4.82
N GLY A 275 2.11 -13.65 3.98
CA GLY A 275 2.62 -14.54 2.95
C GLY A 275 1.96 -15.91 2.96
N LYS A 276 2.56 -16.87 2.24
CA LYS A 276 2.12 -18.26 2.19
C LYS A 276 2.49 -18.99 3.47
N ILE A 277 1.72 -18.73 4.52
CA ILE A 277 1.95 -19.26 5.86
C ILE A 277 1.06 -20.48 6.02
N PHE A 278 1.65 -21.63 6.36
CA PHE A 278 0.91 -22.86 6.60
C PHE A 278 0.01 -22.66 7.84
N ALA A 279 -1.29 -22.49 7.60
CA ALA A 279 -2.27 -22.17 8.63
C ALA A 279 -2.71 -23.42 9.39
N ASP A 280 -1.88 -23.91 10.32
CA ASP A 280 -2.29 -24.98 11.24
C ASP A 280 -2.95 -24.43 12.53
N LYS A 281 -3.21 -23.12 12.62
CA LYS A 281 -3.76 -22.48 13.83
C LYS A 281 -4.72 -21.32 13.56
N HIS A 282 -5.55 -21.06 14.56
CA HIS A 282 -6.74 -20.21 14.58
C HIS A 282 -6.47 -18.69 14.44
N ASP A 283 -5.26 -18.29 14.03
CA ASP A 283 -4.79 -16.90 14.13
C ASP A 283 -4.66 -16.18 12.78
N VAL A 284 -5.07 -16.81 11.66
CA VAL A 284 -5.13 -16.13 10.35
C VAL A 284 -6.39 -15.27 10.26
N HIS A 285 -6.19 -13.96 10.12
CA HIS A 285 -7.27 -12.98 10.09
C HIS A 285 -7.81 -12.72 8.68
N GLY A 286 -6.98 -12.81 7.64
CA GLY A 286 -7.42 -12.54 6.27
C GLY A 286 -6.46 -13.03 5.17
N GLU A 287 -6.80 -12.74 3.93
CA GLU A 287 -5.99 -13.00 2.73
C GLU A 287 -5.62 -11.70 2.02
N PHE A 288 -4.35 -11.51 1.71
CA PHE A 288 -3.86 -10.42 0.87
C PHE A 288 -4.25 -10.69 -0.57
N ILE A 289 -4.95 -9.72 -1.18
CA ILE A 289 -5.56 -9.92 -2.49
C ILE A 289 -4.64 -9.59 -3.67
N GLY A 290 -3.36 -9.26 -3.43
CA GLY A 290 -2.45 -8.81 -4.48
C GLY A 290 -2.55 -7.32 -4.84
N MET A 291 -3.16 -6.49 -3.99
CA MET A 291 -3.32 -5.04 -4.20
C MET A 291 -2.77 -4.21 -3.03
N MET A 292 -1.87 -3.28 -3.31
CA MET A 292 -1.30 -2.36 -2.32
C MET A 292 -1.32 -0.90 -2.79
N LYS A 293 -1.35 0.04 -1.84
CA LYS A 293 -1.17 1.48 -2.08
C LYS A 293 0.06 1.96 -1.35
N LEU A 294 0.85 2.80 -2.02
CA LEU A 294 1.99 3.50 -1.45
C LEU A 294 1.73 5.01 -1.52
N SER A 295 1.97 5.71 -0.41
CA SER A 295 2.15 7.16 -0.41
C SER A 295 3.49 7.53 -1.08
N PRO A 296 3.77 8.81 -1.36
CA PRO A 296 5.10 9.25 -1.82
C PRO A 296 6.23 8.78 -0.89
N ARG A 297 6.02 8.91 0.43
CA ARG A 297 6.98 8.45 1.44
C ARG A 297 7.06 6.92 1.45
N GLY A 298 5.93 6.22 1.43
CA GLY A 298 5.88 4.76 1.38
C GLY A 298 6.57 4.16 0.16
N ALA A 299 6.45 4.79 -1.01
CA ALA A 299 7.16 4.39 -2.23
C ALA A 299 8.68 4.56 -2.06
N GLY A 300 9.12 5.64 -1.40
CA GLY A 300 10.52 5.84 -1.04
C GLY A 300 11.06 4.76 -0.10
N ILE A 301 10.30 4.45 0.97
CA ILE A 301 10.63 3.38 1.94
C ILE A 301 10.72 2.03 1.21
N PHE A 302 9.70 1.66 0.44
CA PHE A 302 9.64 0.39 -0.27
C PHE A 302 10.84 0.19 -1.21
N LYS A 303 11.16 1.21 -2.03
CA LYS A 303 12.35 1.18 -2.91
C LYS A 303 13.65 1.00 -2.13
N LYS A 304 13.83 1.76 -1.04
CA LYS A 304 15.03 1.67 -0.19
C LYS A 304 15.21 0.25 0.37
N HIS A 305 14.13 -0.34 0.89
CA HIS A 305 14.17 -1.68 1.46
C HIS A 305 14.41 -2.76 0.39
N PHE A 306 13.83 -2.62 -0.81
CA PHE A 306 14.11 -3.51 -1.93
C PHE A 306 15.59 -3.45 -2.35
N HIS A 307 16.15 -2.26 -2.56
CA HIS A 307 17.55 -2.13 -3.00
C HIS A 307 18.52 -2.70 -1.97
N ARG A 308 18.27 -2.44 -0.68
CA ARG A 308 19.02 -3.07 0.41
C ARG A 308 18.90 -4.60 0.36
N ALA A 309 17.68 -5.13 0.25
CA ALA A 309 17.47 -6.57 0.22
C ALA A 309 18.14 -7.21 -1.01
N LYS A 310 18.02 -6.58 -2.19
CA LYS A 310 18.67 -7.00 -3.42
C LYS A 310 20.19 -7.07 -3.25
N GLU A 311 20.82 -6.03 -2.69
CA GLU A 311 22.27 -6.00 -2.46
C GLU A 311 22.74 -7.14 -1.53
N VAL A 312 21.97 -7.45 -0.49
CA VAL A 312 22.35 -8.44 0.53
C VAL A 312 22.04 -9.88 0.11
N PHE A 313 20.87 -10.09 -0.53
CA PHE A 313 20.26 -11.41 -0.75
C PHE A 313 20.23 -11.86 -2.22
N TRP A 314 20.83 -11.14 -3.16
CA TRP A 314 20.95 -11.63 -4.54
C TRP A 314 21.60 -13.02 -4.58
N ASP A 315 20.98 -13.96 -5.31
CA ASP A 315 21.35 -15.38 -5.37
C ASP A 315 21.36 -16.12 -4.02
N LYS A 316 20.68 -15.58 -3.01
CA LYS A 316 20.54 -16.18 -1.68
C LYS A 316 19.06 -16.35 -1.30
N PRO A 317 18.75 -17.25 -0.36
CA PRO A 317 17.42 -17.33 0.23
C PRO A 317 16.98 -15.99 0.81
N PHE A 318 15.69 -15.70 0.68
CA PHE A 318 15.09 -14.47 1.18
C PHE A 318 13.67 -14.77 1.67
N GLN A 319 13.43 -14.60 2.98
CA GLN A 319 12.16 -14.94 3.61
C GLN A 319 11.74 -16.38 3.24
N ARG A 320 10.57 -16.59 2.61
CA ARG A 320 10.08 -17.93 2.23
C ARG A 320 10.57 -18.35 0.84
N ALA A 321 11.21 -17.46 0.10
CA ALA A 321 11.73 -17.75 -1.23
C ALA A 321 13.10 -18.44 -1.18
N ALA A 322 13.24 -19.50 -1.98
CA ALA A 322 14.51 -20.23 -2.12
C ALA A 322 15.66 -19.34 -2.60
N VAL A 323 15.35 -18.35 -3.45
CA VAL A 323 16.27 -17.31 -3.92
C VAL A 323 15.53 -15.98 -4.08
N PHE A 324 16.19 -14.85 -3.80
CA PHE A 324 15.60 -13.51 -3.87
C PHE A 324 14.90 -13.20 -5.20
N GLN A 325 15.42 -13.68 -6.33
CA GLN A 325 14.84 -13.48 -7.66
C GLN A 325 13.43 -14.08 -7.77
N LYS A 326 13.15 -15.13 -6.99
CA LYS A 326 11.87 -15.84 -6.96
C LYS A 326 10.94 -15.38 -5.84
N ALA A 327 11.33 -14.34 -5.09
CA ALA A 327 10.52 -13.80 -4.00
C ALA A 327 9.18 -13.21 -4.49
N TYR A 328 8.16 -13.40 -3.66
CA TYR A 328 6.85 -12.78 -3.80
C TYR A 328 6.86 -11.35 -3.24
N LEU A 329 5.84 -10.58 -3.58
CA LEU A 329 5.65 -9.25 -2.99
C LEU A 329 5.49 -9.35 -1.46
N THR A 330 4.78 -10.38 -0.99
CA THR A 330 4.56 -10.67 0.43
C THR A 330 5.86 -10.97 1.18
N ASP A 331 6.86 -11.61 0.55
CA ASP A 331 8.19 -11.79 1.16
C ASP A 331 8.85 -10.44 1.46
N MET A 332 8.78 -9.48 0.52
CA MET A 332 9.32 -8.14 0.74
C MET A 332 8.56 -7.39 1.84
N ILE A 333 7.24 -7.50 1.86
CA ILE A 333 6.40 -6.87 2.89
C ILE A 333 6.73 -7.47 4.27
N GLN A 334 6.87 -8.79 4.38
CA GLN A 334 7.29 -9.45 5.62
C GLN A 334 8.65 -8.94 6.10
N GLU A 335 9.65 -8.88 5.22
CA GLU A 335 10.99 -8.35 5.56
C GLU A 335 10.91 -6.90 6.08
N MET A 336 10.03 -6.08 5.52
CA MET A 336 9.83 -4.70 5.97
C MET A 336 9.18 -4.65 7.35
N VAL A 337 8.16 -5.49 7.59
CA VAL A 337 7.50 -5.63 8.90
C VAL A 337 8.49 -6.11 9.97
N ASP A 338 9.32 -7.10 9.66
CA ASP A 338 10.38 -7.61 10.56
C ASP A 338 11.39 -6.50 10.95
N LEU A 339 11.61 -5.54 10.04
CA LEU A 339 12.46 -4.36 10.26
C LEU A 339 11.72 -3.18 10.91
N GLY A 340 10.47 -3.38 11.34
CA GLY A 340 9.67 -2.39 12.04
C GLY A 340 9.00 -1.35 11.14
N VAL A 341 8.92 -1.59 9.83
CA VAL A 341 8.16 -0.71 8.92
C VAL A 341 6.67 -1.02 9.08
N PRO A 342 5.83 -0.02 9.43
CA PRO A 342 4.40 -0.23 9.55
C PRO A 342 3.78 -0.45 8.16
N VAL A 343 2.94 -1.47 8.05
CA VAL A 343 2.14 -1.77 6.86
C VAL A 343 0.70 -1.94 7.30
N HIS A 344 -0.20 -1.13 6.77
CA HIS A 344 -1.59 -1.08 7.21
C HIS A 344 -2.49 -2.00 6.38
N CYS A 345 -3.40 -2.71 7.02
CA CYS A 345 -4.41 -3.55 6.40
C CYS A 345 -5.67 -2.72 6.09
N VAL A 346 -5.99 -2.60 4.80
CA VAL A 346 -7.28 -2.12 4.34
C VAL A 346 -8.20 -3.30 4.20
N MET A 347 -9.09 -3.46 5.18
CA MET A 347 -10.00 -4.59 5.25
C MET A 347 -11.18 -4.44 4.29
N ILE A 348 -11.48 -5.53 3.59
CA ILE A 348 -12.69 -5.73 2.78
C ILE A 348 -13.38 -7.05 3.18
N GLU A 349 -14.64 -7.18 2.79
CA GLU A 349 -15.39 -8.43 2.87
C GLU A 349 -15.89 -8.74 1.45
N ARG A 350 -15.19 -9.62 0.73
CA ARG A 350 -15.45 -9.93 -0.69
C ARG A 350 -15.26 -8.73 -1.62
N GLY A 351 -15.90 -8.74 -2.80
CA GLY A 351 -15.74 -7.74 -3.86
C GLY A 351 -14.50 -7.96 -4.73
N TRP A 352 -13.83 -9.11 -4.58
CA TRP A 352 -12.72 -9.54 -5.40
C TRP A 352 -12.74 -11.06 -5.63
N LYS A 353 -11.94 -11.53 -6.60
CA LYS A 353 -11.69 -12.95 -6.85
C LYS A 353 -10.38 -13.16 -7.64
N GLU A 354 -9.56 -14.10 -7.22
CA GLU A 354 -8.41 -14.59 -8.00
C GLU A 354 -8.87 -15.57 -9.10
N ILE A 355 -8.34 -15.42 -10.32
CA ILE A 355 -8.62 -16.34 -11.43
C ILE A 355 -7.41 -17.23 -11.67
N ASP A 356 -7.11 -18.17 -10.79
CA ASP A 356 -5.84 -18.91 -10.83
C ASP A 356 -5.87 -20.20 -11.65
N THR A 357 -7.03 -20.83 -11.71
CA THR A 357 -7.25 -22.17 -12.27
C THR A 357 -8.39 -22.16 -13.28
N VAL A 358 -8.52 -23.26 -14.04
CA VAL A 358 -9.67 -23.46 -14.94
C VAL A 358 -10.97 -23.48 -14.14
N GLU A 359 -10.95 -24.08 -12.95
CA GLU A 359 -12.07 -24.06 -12.01
C GLU A 359 -12.49 -22.63 -11.64
N ASP A 360 -11.54 -21.75 -11.33
CA ASP A 360 -11.81 -20.35 -10.98
C ASP A 360 -12.44 -19.59 -12.16
N TYR A 361 -11.90 -19.82 -13.36
CA TYR A 361 -12.37 -19.25 -14.63
C TYR A 361 -13.82 -19.66 -14.91
N GLU A 362 -14.14 -20.95 -14.87
CA GLU A 362 -15.48 -21.47 -15.12
C GLU A 362 -16.50 -20.99 -14.08
N LYS A 363 -16.11 -20.96 -12.79
CA LYS A 363 -16.96 -20.42 -11.71
C LYS A 363 -17.25 -18.93 -11.95
N ALA A 364 -16.26 -18.14 -12.37
CA ALA A 364 -16.46 -16.72 -12.65
C ALA A 364 -17.39 -16.49 -13.85
N LEU A 365 -17.27 -17.28 -14.93
CA LEU A 365 -18.15 -17.19 -16.09
C LEU A 365 -19.64 -17.43 -15.78
N LYS A 366 -19.97 -18.26 -14.77
CA LYS A 366 -21.36 -18.49 -14.36
C LYS A 366 -21.97 -17.26 -13.71
N VAL A 367 -21.22 -16.59 -12.85
CA VAL A 367 -21.65 -15.37 -12.14
C VAL A 367 -21.98 -14.23 -13.12
N PHE A 368 -21.27 -14.14 -14.25
CA PHE A 368 -21.53 -13.10 -15.26
C PHE A 368 -22.71 -13.39 -16.20
N LYS A 369 -23.25 -14.62 -16.18
CA LYS A 369 -24.39 -15.01 -17.04
C LYS A 369 -25.73 -14.96 -16.32
N GLU A 370 -25.72 -14.85 -15.01
CA GLU A 370 -26.89 -14.61 -14.14
C GLU A 370 -27.12 -13.11 -13.97
#